data_AF-A0A392NMP8-F1
#
_entry.id   AF-A0A392NMP8-F1
#
_cell.length_a   1.000
_cell.length_b   1.000
_cell.length_c   1.000
_cell.angle_alpha   90.00
_cell.angle_beta   90.00
_cell.angle_gamma   90.00
#
_symmetry.space_group_name_H-M   'P 1'
#
loop_
_entity.id
_entity.type
_entity.pdbx_description
1 polymer ?
#
loop_
_entity_poly.entity_id
_entity_poly.type
_entity_poly.pdbx_seq_one_letter_code
_entity_poly.pdbx_strand_id
1 'polypeptide(L)'
;VTDFGSLELSPVDGRTLTDFMHLRGLKMGSLGEVVKLAENLPHIQSLCIHEMITRAFKHLLKAVIASVDNVVDLPSVIASTLNFLLGTSRTEDTDQTSGDDHNLRIDWLRTFLSKRFGWTLKDEFQHLRKLSILRGLCHKVGLELFPRDYDMESPKPFGKYDIISLVPVCKVGFCLCISPKSFL
;
A
#
# COMPACT_ATOMS: atom_id res chain seq x y z
N VAL A 1 -6.45 -15.62 -14.52
CA VAL A 1 -5.59 -14.77 -15.38
C VAL A 1 -6.32 -14.32 -16.62
N THR A 2 -7.00 -15.23 -17.31
CA THR A 2 -7.91 -14.96 -18.44
C THR A 2 -8.80 -13.73 -18.24
N ASP A 3 -9.45 -13.62 -17.08
CA ASP A 3 -10.37 -12.52 -16.78
C ASP A 3 -9.69 -11.16 -16.57
N PHE A 4 -8.39 -11.14 -16.27
CA PHE A 4 -7.63 -9.89 -16.23
C PHE A 4 -7.27 -9.41 -17.65
N GLY A 5 -7.18 -10.35 -18.60
CA GLY A 5 -6.88 -10.08 -20.00
C GLY A 5 -8.10 -9.67 -20.83
N SER A 6 -9.32 -9.93 -20.35
CA SER A 6 -10.55 -9.63 -21.08
C SER A 6 -10.96 -8.14 -21.10
N LEU A 7 -10.17 -7.25 -20.49
CA LEU A 7 -10.31 -5.76 -20.42
C LEU A 7 -11.64 -5.20 -19.87
N GLU A 8 -12.78 -5.85 -20.06
CA GLU A 8 -14.11 -5.43 -19.63
C GLU A 8 -14.29 -5.45 -18.10
N LEU A 9 -13.48 -6.24 -17.39
CA LEU A 9 -13.56 -6.41 -15.94
C LEU A 9 -12.20 -6.18 -15.24
N SER A 10 -11.20 -5.64 -15.95
CA SER A 10 -9.85 -5.53 -15.41
C SER A 10 -9.78 -4.43 -14.34
N PRO A 11 -9.23 -4.72 -13.14
CA PRO A 11 -9.11 -3.71 -12.09
C PRO A 11 -8.09 -2.64 -12.47
N VAL A 12 -8.42 -1.40 -12.13
CA VAL A 12 -7.60 -0.20 -12.45
C VAL A 12 -6.87 0.35 -11.23
N ASP A 13 -7.29 -0.04 -10.03
CA ASP A 13 -6.72 0.41 -8.76
C ASP A 13 -6.82 -0.67 -7.66
N GLY A 14 -6.20 -0.41 -6.52
CA GLY A 14 -6.17 -1.38 -5.42
C GLY A 14 -7.56 -1.72 -4.85
N ARG A 15 -8.54 -0.82 -5.00
CA ARG A 15 -9.93 -1.04 -4.56
C ARG A 15 -10.63 -2.03 -5.48
N THR A 16 -10.68 -1.71 -6.77
CA THR A 16 -11.24 -2.59 -7.80
C THR A 16 -10.51 -3.93 -7.84
N LEU A 17 -9.19 -3.98 -7.61
CA LEU A 17 -8.45 -5.24 -7.48
C LEU A 17 -8.92 -6.06 -6.27
N THR A 18 -9.15 -5.41 -5.13
CA THR A 18 -9.65 -6.09 -3.93
C THR A 18 -11.04 -6.69 -4.18
N ASP A 19 -11.93 -5.93 -4.80
CA ASP A 19 -13.28 -6.37 -5.12
C ASP A 19 -13.27 -7.50 -6.16
N PHE A 20 -12.46 -7.35 -7.21
CA PHE A 20 -12.25 -8.35 -8.26
C PHE A 20 -11.75 -9.69 -7.69
N MET A 21 -10.83 -9.65 -6.73
CA MET A 21 -10.32 -10.84 -6.04
C MET A 21 -11.41 -11.48 -5.17
N HIS A 22 -12.12 -10.69 -4.37
CA HIS A 22 -13.16 -11.20 -3.49
C HIS A 22 -14.37 -11.76 -4.25
N LEU A 23 -14.76 -11.15 -5.36
CA LEU A 23 -15.83 -11.65 -6.25
C LEU A 23 -15.53 -13.05 -6.79
N ARG A 24 -14.24 -13.41 -6.90
CA ARG A 24 -13.77 -14.74 -7.31
C ARG A 24 -13.43 -15.67 -6.14
N GLY A 25 -13.76 -15.28 -4.91
CA GLY A 25 -13.41 -16.04 -3.70
C GLY A 25 -11.91 -16.09 -3.40
N LEU A 26 -11.09 -15.26 -4.06
CA LEU A 26 -9.65 -15.21 -3.84
C LEU A 26 -9.34 -14.37 -2.60
N LYS A 27 -8.46 -14.90 -1.76
CA LYS A 27 -7.95 -14.18 -0.59
C LYS A 27 -6.90 -13.16 -1.04
N MET A 28 -6.88 -11.99 -0.43
CA MET A 28 -5.83 -10.99 -0.72
C MET A 28 -4.41 -11.50 -0.44
N GLY A 29 -4.24 -12.55 0.36
CA GLY A 29 -2.93 -13.20 0.58
C GLY A 29 -2.38 -13.89 -0.68
N SER A 30 -3.22 -14.23 -1.66
CA SER A 30 -2.78 -14.89 -2.90
C SER A 30 -2.26 -13.93 -3.96
N LEU A 31 -2.10 -12.63 -3.66
CA LEU A 31 -1.58 -11.65 -4.62
C LEU A 31 -0.21 -12.03 -5.18
N GLY A 32 0.68 -12.62 -4.38
CA GLY A 32 1.99 -13.07 -4.88
C GLY A 32 1.88 -14.14 -5.96
N GLU A 33 0.94 -15.09 -5.81
CA GLU A 33 0.65 -16.08 -6.85
C GLU A 33 -0.01 -15.46 -8.09
N VAL A 34 -0.88 -14.46 -7.90
CA VAL A 34 -1.49 -13.73 -9.03
C VAL A 34 -0.41 -13.03 -9.86
N VAL A 35 0.61 -12.43 -9.23
CA VAL A 35 1.72 -11.80 -9.95
C VAL A 35 2.48 -12.82 -10.81
N LYS A 36 2.77 -14.01 -10.26
CA LYS A 36 3.46 -15.09 -11.00
C LYS A 36 2.68 -15.55 -12.22
N LEU A 37 1.36 -15.70 -12.07
CA LEU A 37 0.49 -16.18 -13.14
C LEU A 37 0.17 -15.08 -14.18
N ALA A 38 0.33 -13.81 -13.83
CA ALA A 38 0.07 -12.66 -14.69
C ALA A 38 1.30 -12.19 -15.50
N GLU A 39 2.24 -13.10 -15.82
CA GLU A 39 3.50 -12.78 -16.51
C GLU A 39 3.34 -11.99 -17.83
N ASN A 40 2.23 -12.22 -18.55
CA ASN A 40 1.94 -11.54 -19.81
C ASN A 40 1.09 -10.26 -19.63
N LEU A 41 0.87 -9.82 -18.39
CA LEU A 41 0.03 -8.67 -18.03
C LEU A 41 0.79 -7.74 -17.07
N PRO A 42 1.77 -6.96 -17.56
CA PRO A 42 2.65 -6.14 -16.71
C PRO A 42 1.89 -5.10 -15.89
N HIS A 43 0.78 -4.57 -16.41
CA HIS A 43 -0.09 -3.66 -15.66
C HIS A 43 -0.69 -4.34 -14.41
N ILE A 44 -1.10 -5.60 -14.53
CA ILE A 44 -1.69 -6.37 -13.43
C ILE A 44 -0.62 -6.76 -12.41
N GLN A 45 0.56 -7.14 -12.87
CA GLN A 45 1.71 -7.39 -11.97
C GLN A 45 2.02 -6.13 -11.16
N SER A 46 2.19 -4.99 -11.83
CA SER A 46 2.43 -3.70 -11.19
C SER A 46 1.34 -3.34 -10.19
N LEU A 47 0.06 -3.53 -10.56
CA LEU A 47 -1.08 -3.25 -9.68
C LEU A 47 -1.07 -4.15 -8.43
N CYS A 48 -0.81 -5.44 -8.58
CA CYS A 48 -0.72 -6.38 -7.47
C CYS A 48 0.45 -6.05 -6.54
N ILE A 49 1.62 -5.72 -7.10
CA ILE A 49 2.81 -5.31 -6.33
C ILE A 49 2.52 -4.01 -5.55
N HIS A 50 1.96 -2.99 -6.20
CA HIS A 50 1.55 -1.75 -5.53
C HIS A 50 0.57 -2.02 -4.39
N GLU A 51 -0.42 -2.89 -4.59
CA GLU A 51 -1.41 -3.24 -3.56
C GLU A 51 -0.77 -4.00 -2.38
N MET A 52 0.18 -4.91 -2.63
CA MET A 52 0.92 -5.61 -1.58
C MET A 52 1.75 -4.63 -0.73
N ILE A 53 2.47 -3.71 -1.36
CA ILE A 53 3.28 -2.68 -0.68
C ILE A 53 2.39 -1.72 0.10
N THR A 54 1.32 -1.23 -0.52
CA THR A 54 0.33 -0.36 0.13
C THR A 54 -0.23 -1.03 1.38
N ARG A 55 -0.52 -2.34 1.32
CA ARG A 55 -1.00 -3.10 2.48
C ARG A 55 0.08 -3.20 3.56
N ALA A 56 1.35 -3.41 3.22
CA ALA A 56 2.45 -3.43 4.19
C ALA A 56 2.61 -2.08 4.90
N PHE A 57 2.71 -1.01 4.12
CA PHE A 57 2.85 0.36 4.63
C PHE A 57 1.68 0.79 5.52
N LYS A 58 0.46 0.36 5.19
CA LYS A 58 -0.71 0.57 6.03
C LYS A 58 -0.55 -0.02 7.44
N HIS A 59 0.04 -1.21 7.57
CA HIS A 59 0.24 -1.82 8.90
C HIS A 59 1.27 -1.05 9.70
N LEU A 60 2.37 -0.62 9.09
CA LEU A 60 3.36 0.22 9.74
C LEU A 60 2.74 1.56 10.19
N LEU A 61 2.11 2.28 9.28
CA LEU A 61 1.54 3.60 9.57
C LEU A 61 0.46 3.53 10.65
N LYS A 62 -0.40 2.50 10.64
CA LYS A 62 -1.39 2.30 11.71
C LYS A 62 -0.75 1.99 13.07
N ALA A 63 0.32 1.20 13.10
CA ALA A 63 1.04 0.91 14.33
C ALA A 63 1.68 2.18 14.91
N VAL A 64 2.31 2.99 14.05
CA VAL A 64 2.90 4.28 14.45
C VAL A 64 1.84 5.25 14.94
N ILE A 65 0.71 5.40 14.23
CA ILE A 65 -0.40 6.26 14.68
C ILE A 65 -0.91 5.81 16.06
N ALA A 66 -1.03 4.50 16.28
CA ALA A 66 -1.51 3.96 17.55
C ALA A 66 -0.51 4.11 18.71
N SER A 67 0.77 4.37 18.44
CA SER A 67 1.80 4.58 19.46
C SER A 67 2.02 6.05 19.84
N VAL A 68 1.29 6.99 19.22
CA VAL A 68 1.41 8.42 19.52
C VAL A 68 0.44 8.78 20.65
N ASP A 69 0.98 9.14 21.81
CA ASP A 69 0.17 9.56 22.98
C ASP A 69 -0.37 10.99 22.81
N ASN A 70 0.44 11.88 22.23
CA ASN A 70 0.09 13.29 22.07
C ASN A 70 -0.40 13.59 20.64
N VAL A 71 -1.68 13.93 20.52
CA VAL A 71 -2.33 14.23 19.23
C VAL A 71 -1.67 15.41 18.51
N VAL A 72 -1.02 16.33 19.22
CA VAL A 72 -0.30 17.47 18.62
C VAL A 72 0.90 17.02 17.77
N ASP A 73 1.53 15.91 18.13
CA ASP A 73 2.70 15.37 17.44
C ASP A 73 2.32 14.50 16.24
N LEU A 74 1.06 14.07 16.17
CA LEU A 74 0.55 13.13 15.18
C LEU A 74 0.82 13.57 13.72
N PRO A 75 0.58 14.83 13.30
CA PRO A 75 0.90 15.28 11.95
C PRO A 75 2.39 15.15 11.61
N SER A 76 3.26 15.48 12.55
CA SER A 76 4.72 15.41 12.38
C SER A 76 5.19 13.96 12.25
N VAL A 77 4.65 13.07 13.09
CA VAL A 77 4.97 11.63 13.07
C VAL A 77 4.46 10.97 11.80
N ILE A 78 3.24 11.28 11.36
CA ILE A 78 2.70 10.75 10.09
C ILE A 78 3.55 11.23 8.91
N ALA A 79 3.88 12.52 8.83
CA ALA A 79 4.72 13.06 7.76
C ALA A 79 6.12 12.42 7.74
N SER A 80 6.75 12.25 8.91
CA SER A 80 8.04 11.56 9.03
C SER A 80 7.94 10.10 8.56
N THR A 81 6.88 9.39 8.94
CA THR A 81 6.64 8.00 8.51
C THR A 81 6.43 7.91 7.00
N LEU A 82 5.67 8.84 6.41
CA LEU A 82 5.47 8.89 4.95
C LEU A 82 6.78 9.19 4.21
N ASN A 83 7.62 10.10 4.73
CA ASN A 83 8.95 10.36 4.19
C ASN A 83 9.85 9.13 4.29
N PHE A 84 9.83 8.40 5.41
CA PHE A 84 10.55 7.13 5.55
C PHE A 84 10.06 6.11 4.51
N LEU A 85 8.75 6.02 4.26
CA LEU A 85 8.17 5.02 3.37
C LEU A 85 8.33 5.33 1.87
N LEU A 86 8.21 6.60 1.48
CA LEU A 86 8.06 7.03 0.09
C LEU A 86 9.15 8.02 -0.38
N GLY A 87 9.91 8.60 0.55
CA GLY A 87 11.02 9.48 0.24
C GLY A 87 12.16 8.72 -0.45
N THR A 88 12.87 9.44 -1.32
CA THR A 88 14.05 8.93 -2.02
C THR A 88 15.27 8.94 -1.10
N SER A 89 16.08 7.88 -1.13
CA SER A 89 17.43 7.92 -0.57
C SER A 89 18.34 8.64 -1.56
N ARG A 90 18.67 9.91 -1.32
CA ARG A 90 19.68 10.59 -2.15
C ARG A 90 21.06 10.11 -1.72
N THR A 91 21.81 9.52 -2.64
CA THR A 91 23.21 9.06 -2.45
C THR A 91 24.21 10.19 -2.69
N GLU A 92 23.95 11.38 -2.18
CA GLU A 92 24.90 12.50 -2.29
C GLU A 92 25.00 13.21 -0.94
N ASP A 93 26.17 12.99 -0.33
CA ASP A 93 26.87 13.79 0.70
C ASP A 93 26.57 13.55 2.20
N THR A 94 27.57 12.89 2.82
CA THR A 94 28.11 13.10 4.19
C THR A 94 27.30 12.78 5.45
N ASP A 95 26.41 11.77 5.46
CA ASP A 95 25.97 11.16 6.72
C ASP A 95 25.75 9.64 6.58
N GLN A 96 26.57 8.84 7.28
CA GLN A 96 26.58 7.37 7.24
C GLN A 96 25.25 6.72 7.67
N THR A 97 24.34 7.48 8.29
CA THR A 97 23.07 7.02 8.85
C THR A 97 21.98 6.77 7.80
N SER A 98 21.99 7.49 6.66
CA SER A 98 20.87 7.48 5.70
C SER A 98 20.80 6.24 4.79
N GLY A 99 21.94 5.61 4.51
CA GLY A 99 22.00 4.37 3.74
C GLY A 99 21.51 3.16 4.53
N ASP A 100 21.71 3.16 5.85
CA ASP A 100 21.29 2.08 6.74
C ASP A 100 19.76 2.02 6.85
N ASP A 101 19.11 3.14 7.12
CA ASP A 101 17.64 3.25 7.19
C ASP A 101 16.94 2.77 5.91
N HIS A 102 17.52 3.08 4.74
CA HIS A 102 16.98 2.64 3.45
C HIS A 102 17.05 1.12 3.27
N ASN A 103 18.16 0.51 3.69
CA ASN A 103 18.36 -0.94 3.63
C ASN A 103 17.44 -1.66 4.61
N LEU A 104 17.32 -1.17 5.84
CA LEU A 104 16.40 -1.70 6.85
C LEU A 104 14.95 -1.65 6.37
N ARG A 105 14.53 -0.54 5.75
CA ARG A 105 13.20 -0.39 5.13
C ARG A 105 12.94 -1.45 4.07
N ILE A 106 13.88 -1.64 3.13
CA ILE A 106 13.73 -2.61 2.04
C ILE A 106 13.75 -4.04 2.57
N ASP A 107 14.62 -4.36 3.52
CA ASP A 107 14.71 -5.70 4.12
C ASP A 107 13.43 -6.05 4.90
N TRP A 108 12.94 -5.10 5.70
CA TRP A 108 11.65 -5.24 6.37
C TRP A 108 10.51 -5.47 5.36
N LEU A 109 10.47 -4.69 4.28
CA LEU A 109 9.44 -4.82 3.26
C LEU A 109 9.52 -6.19 2.57
N ARG A 110 10.71 -6.65 2.18
CA ARG A 110 10.94 -8.00 1.61
C ARG A 110 10.45 -9.09 2.55
N THR A 111 10.82 -8.99 3.83
CA THR A 111 10.40 -9.95 4.86
C THR A 111 8.88 -9.96 5.04
N PHE A 112 8.25 -8.78 5.09
CA PHE A 112 6.81 -8.64 5.23
C PHE A 112 6.08 -9.27 4.04
N LEU A 113 6.53 -8.96 2.82
CA LEU A 113 5.91 -9.45 1.59
C LEU A 113 6.07 -10.96 1.43
N SER A 114 7.25 -11.49 1.73
CA SER A 114 7.53 -12.92 1.69
C SER A 114 6.62 -13.67 2.66
N LYS A 115 6.55 -13.24 3.92
CA LYS A 115 5.72 -13.90 4.95
C LYS A 115 4.23 -13.83 4.66
N ARG A 116 3.73 -12.71 4.12
CA ARG A 116 2.28 -12.48 3.96
C ARG A 116 1.72 -12.93 2.62
N PHE A 117 2.52 -12.81 1.56
CA PHE A 117 2.06 -13.00 0.18
C PHE A 117 2.86 -14.05 -0.59
N GLY A 118 3.94 -14.60 0.00
CA GLY A 118 4.85 -15.50 -0.72
C GLY A 118 5.59 -14.80 -1.88
N TRP A 119 5.75 -13.47 -1.80
CA TRP A 119 6.36 -12.65 -2.84
C TRP A 119 7.73 -12.12 -2.42
N THR A 120 8.73 -12.30 -3.29
CA THR A 120 10.09 -11.77 -3.10
C THR A 120 10.29 -10.57 -4.01
N LEU A 121 10.38 -9.39 -3.40
CA LEU A 121 10.57 -8.13 -4.12
C LEU A 121 12.00 -8.03 -4.67
N LYS A 122 12.11 -7.95 -6.01
CA LYS A 122 13.37 -7.78 -6.75
C LYS A 122 13.68 -6.27 -6.96
N ASP A 123 13.98 -5.86 -8.18
CA ASP A 123 14.28 -4.47 -8.57
C ASP A 123 13.02 -3.64 -8.91
N GLU A 124 11.85 -4.27 -8.78
CA GLU A 124 10.54 -3.64 -9.01
C GLU A 124 10.32 -2.43 -8.09
N PHE A 125 11.01 -2.37 -6.94
CA PHE A 125 10.89 -1.29 -5.97
C PHE A 125 11.30 0.07 -6.54
N GLN A 126 12.29 0.12 -7.43
CA GLN A 126 12.80 1.37 -8.01
C GLN A 126 11.79 1.99 -9.02
N HIS A 127 10.95 1.16 -9.62
CA HIS A 127 10.02 1.57 -10.68
C HIS A 127 8.58 1.75 -10.18
N LEU A 128 8.38 1.76 -8.86
CA LEU A 128 7.06 1.88 -8.26
C LEU A 128 6.48 3.26 -8.50
N ARG A 129 5.19 3.28 -8.83
CA ARG A 129 4.42 4.52 -8.92
C ARG A 129 4.09 4.99 -7.50
N LYS A 130 5.01 5.72 -6.87
CA LYS A 130 4.89 6.26 -5.49
C LYS A 130 3.54 6.92 -5.24
N LEU A 131 3.02 7.71 -6.18
CA LEU A 131 1.69 8.34 -6.10
C LEU A 131 0.54 7.33 -6.04
N SER A 132 0.63 6.20 -6.76
CA SER A 132 -0.39 5.15 -6.71
C SER A 132 -0.42 4.48 -5.33
N ILE A 133 0.76 4.24 -4.75
CA ILE A 133 0.90 3.71 -3.38
C ILE A 133 0.39 4.72 -2.36
N LEU A 134 0.77 5.99 -2.46
CA LEU A 134 0.31 7.05 -1.56
C LEU A 134 -1.21 7.14 -1.57
N ARG A 135 -1.82 7.20 -2.76
CA ARG A 135 -3.28 7.24 -2.91
C ARG A 135 -3.91 6.01 -2.26
N GLY A 136 -3.40 4.81 -2.55
CA GLY A 136 -3.91 3.58 -1.94
C GLY A 136 -3.76 3.57 -0.41
N LEU A 137 -2.66 4.11 0.10
CA LEU A 137 -2.35 4.17 1.53
C LEU A 137 -3.32 5.11 2.26
N CYS A 138 -3.53 6.31 1.71
CA CYS A 138 -4.45 7.30 2.25
C CYS A 138 -5.85 6.72 2.42
N HIS A 139 -6.40 6.07 1.38
CA HIS A 139 -7.72 5.44 1.46
C HIS A 139 -7.81 4.29 2.48
N LYS A 140 -6.74 3.50 2.66
CA LYS A 140 -6.76 2.35 3.57
C LYS A 140 -6.53 2.72 5.04
N VAL A 141 -5.83 3.82 5.28
CA VAL A 141 -5.58 4.36 6.63
C VAL A 141 -6.68 5.34 7.04
N GLY A 142 -7.26 6.04 6.06
CA GLY A 142 -8.19 7.15 6.28
C GLY A 142 -7.46 8.48 6.43
N LEU A 143 -6.31 8.63 5.77
CA LEU A 143 -5.49 9.84 5.86
C LEU A 143 -5.93 10.86 4.81
N GLU A 144 -6.16 12.10 5.23
CA GLU A 144 -6.39 13.22 4.34
C GLU A 144 -5.14 14.11 4.25
N LEU A 145 -4.68 14.31 3.03
CA LEU A 145 -3.49 15.11 2.72
C LEU A 145 -3.87 16.41 2.01
N PHE A 146 -3.06 17.44 2.21
CA PHE A 146 -3.22 18.72 1.53
C PHE A 146 -3.07 18.57 0.00
N PRO A 147 -4.01 19.07 -0.80
CA PRO A 147 -3.96 18.92 -2.25
C PRO A 147 -2.88 19.84 -2.85
N ARG A 148 -1.68 19.30 -3.03
CA ARG A 148 -0.57 19.97 -3.73
C ARG A 148 0.23 18.97 -4.55
N ASP A 149 1.06 19.51 -5.44
CA ASP A 149 2.03 18.71 -6.18
C ASP A 149 3.19 18.32 -5.27
N TYR A 150 3.23 17.06 -4.88
CA TYR A 150 4.31 16.48 -4.08
C TYR A 150 5.47 16.08 -4.98
N ASP A 151 6.65 16.64 -4.70
CA ASP A 151 7.90 16.17 -5.32
C ASP A 151 8.32 14.82 -4.71
N MET A 152 7.94 13.74 -5.38
CA MET A 152 8.25 12.37 -4.95
C MET A 152 9.71 11.98 -5.14
N GLU A 153 10.52 12.82 -5.80
CA GLU A 153 11.95 12.59 -5.96
C GLU A 153 12.76 13.19 -4.81
N SER A 154 12.16 14.08 -4.03
CA SER A 154 12.71 14.59 -2.77
C SER A 154 12.87 13.47 -1.71
N PRO A 155 13.87 13.57 -0.81
CA PRO A 155 13.97 12.70 0.36
C PRO A 155 12.85 12.96 1.38
N LYS A 156 12.27 14.15 1.41
CA LYS A 156 11.23 14.55 2.37
C LYS A 156 10.05 15.27 1.69
N PRO A 157 9.24 14.55 0.89
CA PRO A 157 8.08 15.12 0.19
C PRO A 157 7.00 15.70 1.10
N PHE A 158 6.85 15.19 2.32
CA PHE A 158 5.73 15.52 3.22
C PHE A 158 6.19 16.33 4.44
N GLY A 159 5.43 17.36 4.80
CA GLY A 159 5.56 18.14 6.02
C GLY A 159 4.36 17.96 6.95
N LYS A 160 4.48 18.42 8.20
CA LYS A 160 3.40 18.30 9.20
C LYS A 160 2.09 19.00 8.78
N TYR A 161 2.20 20.12 8.06
CA TYR A 161 1.03 20.87 7.58
C TYR A 161 0.33 20.22 6.39
N ASP A 162 0.94 19.18 5.79
CA ASP A 162 0.31 18.39 4.75
C ASP A 162 -0.73 17.42 5.30
N ILE A 163 -0.71 17.12 6.60
CA ILE A 163 -1.64 16.21 7.24
C ILE A 163 -2.87 17.01 7.68
N ILE A 164 -3.98 16.85 6.97
CA ILE A 164 -5.22 17.58 7.27
C ILE A 164 -6.00 16.87 8.37
N SER A 165 -6.29 15.58 8.17
CA SER A 165 -7.14 14.83 9.10
C SER A 165 -6.93 13.31 9.00
N LEU A 166 -7.48 12.60 9.99
CA LEU A 166 -7.59 11.15 10.01
C LEU A 166 -9.07 10.76 10.17
N VAL A 167 -9.62 10.09 9.16
CA VAL A 167 -11.00 9.64 9.10
C VAL A 167 -11.09 8.14 9.40
N PRO A 168 -11.98 7.68 10.29
CA PRO A 168 -12.16 6.26 10.55
C PRO A 168 -12.55 5.46 9.29
N VAL A 169 -11.78 4.42 8.97
CA VAL A 169 -12.09 3.51 7.86
C VAL A 169 -12.87 2.30 8.39
N CYS A 170 -14.20 2.33 8.20
CA CYS A 170 -15.07 1.20 8.52
C CYS A 170 -14.99 0.13 7.43
N LYS A 171 -14.55 -1.09 7.78
CA LYS A 171 -14.70 -2.23 6.88
C LYS A 171 -16.05 -2.89 7.15
N VAL A 172 -17.03 -2.60 6.30
CA VAL A 172 -18.32 -3.29 6.36
C VAL A 172 -18.08 -4.74 5.94
N GLY A 173 -18.16 -5.66 6.89
CA GLY A 173 -18.26 -7.08 6.57
C GLY A 173 -19.65 -7.31 6.01
N PHE A 174 -19.76 -7.53 4.70
CA PHE A 174 -21.00 -8.07 4.13
C PHE A 174 -21.21 -9.46 4.70
N CYS A 175 -22.00 -9.56 5.78
CA CYS A 175 -22.58 -10.80 6.22
C CYS A 175 -23.76 -11.08 5.29
N LEU A 176 -23.54 -11.85 4.22
CA LEU A 176 -24.64 -12.37 3.40
C LEU A 176 -25.32 -13.53 4.17
N CYS A 177 -26.04 -13.21 5.24
CA CYS A 177 -27.07 -14.11 5.79
C CYS A 177 -28.35 -13.93 4.98
N ILE A 178 -28.37 -14.38 3.72
CA ILE A 178 -29.62 -14.60 2.99
C ILE A 178 -29.56 -15.97 2.31
N SER A 179 -30.18 -16.94 2.95
CA SER A 179 -30.78 -18.10 2.29
C SER A 179 -31.89 -18.64 3.18
N PRO A 180 -33.17 -18.27 2.97
CA PRO A 180 -34.26 -19.17 3.25
C PRO A 180 -34.36 -20.14 2.07
N LYS A 181 -33.60 -21.24 2.12
CA LYS A 181 -33.93 -22.41 1.32
C LYS A 181 -35.00 -23.19 2.08
N SER A 182 -36.23 -23.02 1.62
CA SER A 182 -37.29 -24.03 1.58
C SER A 182 -37.13 -25.23 2.52
N PHE A 183 -37.90 -25.22 3.60
CA PHE A 183 -38.41 -26.43 4.22
C PHE A 183 -39.94 -26.43 4.06
N LEU A 184 -40.41 -27.41 3.28
CA LEU A 184 -41.79 -27.80 2.97
C LEU A 184 -42.64 -26.82 2.15
#